data_AF-A0A1X3J5K4-F1
#
_entry.id   AF-A0A1X3J5K4-F1
#
_cell.length_a   1.000
_cell.length_b   1.000
_cell.length_c   1.000
_cell.angle_alpha   90.00
_cell.angle_beta   90.00
_cell.angle_gamma   90.00
#
_symmetry.space_group_name_H-M   'P 1'
#
loop_
_entity.id
_entity.type
_entity.pdbx_description
1 polymer ?
#
loop_
_entity_poly.entity_id
_entity_poly.type
_entity_poly.pdbx_seq_one_letter_code
_entity_poly.pdbx_strand_id
1 'polypeptide(L)'
;MEKQRRKLFALVEAMNEALDKQRWRRLPALHQQLMRQFHDYAAAETDAAQLDAVKARLYDAFNALIKRREQRAEVLKARMEQHQRHQEGVLAYSIVNLLSEKS
;
A
#
# COMPACT_ATOMS: atom_id res chain seq x y z
N MET A 1 13.06 -26.90 0.33
CA MET A 1 12.85 -25.55 0.91
C MET A 1 13.06 -24.40 -0.08
N GLU A 2 14.05 -24.45 -0.97
CA GLU A 2 14.36 -23.31 -1.86
C GLU A 2 13.20 -22.91 -2.82
N LYS A 3 12.48 -23.88 -3.37
CA LYS A 3 11.28 -23.61 -4.21
C LYS A 3 10.15 -22.91 -3.44
N GLN A 4 9.98 -23.19 -2.14
CA GLN A 4 8.98 -22.52 -1.30
C GLN A 4 9.41 -21.08 -0.97
N ARG A 5 10.70 -20.84 -0.69
CA ARG A 5 11.23 -19.48 -0.51
C ARG A 5 11.07 -18.61 -1.74
N ARG A 6 11.36 -19.15 -2.93
CA ARG A 6 11.14 -18.43 -4.19
C ARG A 6 9.68 -18.03 -4.38
N LYS A 7 8.73 -18.90 -4.01
CA LYS A 7 7.28 -18.59 -4.04
C LYS A 7 6.90 -17.49 -3.06
N LEU A 8 7.45 -17.51 -1.84
CA LEU A 8 7.24 -16.44 -0.85
C LEU A 8 7.74 -15.09 -1.36
N PHE A 9 8.95 -15.02 -1.90
CA PHE A 9 9.49 -13.77 -2.43
C PHE A 9 8.76 -13.29 -3.69
N ALA A 10 8.32 -14.19 -4.56
CA ALA A 10 7.49 -13.83 -5.71
C ALA A 10 6.15 -13.21 -5.28
N LEU A 11 5.56 -13.65 -4.16
CA LEU A 11 4.34 -13.04 -3.62
C LEU A 11 4.60 -11.64 -3.07
N VAL A 12 5.76 -11.40 -2.43
CA VAL A 12 6.17 -10.06 -1.99
C VAL A 12 6.39 -9.13 -3.18
N GLU A 13 7.02 -9.61 -4.26
CA GLU A 13 7.17 -8.85 -5.50
C GLU A 13 5.82 -8.54 -6.15
N ALA A 14 4.90 -9.50 -6.20
CA ALA A 14 3.54 -9.29 -6.71
C ALA A 14 2.76 -8.26 -5.86
N MET A 15 3.00 -8.21 -4.54
CA MET A 15 2.42 -7.17 -3.68
C MET A 15 3.00 -5.78 -3.97
N ASN A 16 4.31 -5.67 -4.23
CA ASN A 16 4.95 -4.42 -4.65
C ASN A 16 4.41 -3.95 -6.01
N GLU A 17 4.33 -4.85 -6.99
CA GLU A 17 3.80 -4.54 -8.32
C GLU A 17 2.31 -4.13 -8.26
N ALA A 18 1.53 -4.76 -7.38
CA ALA A 18 0.14 -4.38 -7.17
C ALA A 18 0.00 -2.97 -6.56
N LEU A 19 0.95 -2.52 -5.74
CA LEU A 19 0.98 -1.15 -5.26
C LEU A 19 1.35 -0.15 -6.36
N ASP A 20 2.39 -0.46 -7.13
CA ASP A 20 2.86 0.38 -8.24
C ASP A 20 1.74 0.57 -9.29
N LYS A 21 1.03 -0.51 -9.62
CA LYS A 21 -0.10 -0.51 -10.56
C LYS A 21 -1.42 -0.02 -9.95
N GLN A 22 -1.42 0.44 -8.70
CA GLN A 22 -2.59 0.92 -7.98
C GLN A 22 -3.74 -0.12 -7.84
N ARG A 23 -3.42 -1.42 -7.91
CA ARG A 23 -4.38 -2.54 -7.86
C ARG A 23 -4.66 -2.97 -6.44
N TRP A 24 -5.19 -2.07 -5.64
CA TRP A 24 -5.22 -2.21 -4.18
C TRP A 24 -6.15 -3.30 -3.69
N ARG A 25 -7.20 -3.57 -4.45
CA ARG A 25 -8.16 -4.64 -4.17
C ARG A 25 -7.52 -6.04 -4.16
N ARG A 26 -6.36 -6.22 -4.82
CA ARG A 26 -5.63 -7.50 -4.84
C ARG A 26 -4.71 -7.70 -3.64
N LEU A 27 -4.37 -6.65 -2.90
CA LEU A 27 -3.41 -6.73 -1.79
C LEU A 27 -3.87 -7.65 -0.64
N PRO A 28 -5.13 -7.64 -0.19
CA PRO A 28 -5.58 -8.52 0.88
C PRO A 28 -5.47 -10.01 0.51
N ALA A 29 -5.84 -10.36 -0.72
CA ALA A 29 -5.75 -11.72 -1.22
C ALA A 29 -4.29 -12.21 -1.33
N LEU A 30 -3.40 -11.36 -1.86
CA LEU A 30 -1.97 -11.65 -1.93
C LEU A 30 -1.34 -11.82 -0.54
N HIS A 31 -1.74 -10.98 0.42
CA HIS A 31 -1.30 -11.09 1.80
C HIS A 31 -1.75 -12.41 2.45
N GLN A 32 -3.03 -12.79 2.30
CA GLN A 32 -3.53 -14.06 2.82
C GLN A 32 -2.80 -15.26 2.22
N GLN A 33 -2.51 -15.21 0.92
CA GLN A 33 -1.76 -16.25 0.22
C GLN A 33 -0.32 -16.35 0.73
N LEU A 34 0.35 -15.21 0.99
CA LEU A 34 1.69 -15.18 1.57
C LEU A 34 1.70 -15.78 2.98
N MET A 35 0.75 -15.39 3.84
CA MET A 35 0.67 -15.90 5.21
C MET A 35 0.45 -17.41 5.24
N ARG A 36 -0.43 -17.92 4.38
CA ARG A 36 -0.65 -19.37 4.25
C ARG A 36 0.61 -20.11 3.83
N GLN A 37 1.29 -19.63 2.78
CA GLN A 37 2.53 -20.26 2.32
C GLN A 37 3.67 -20.14 3.34
N PHE A 38 3.69 -19.06 4.13
CA PHE A 38 4.68 -18.88 5.19
C PHE A 38 4.43 -19.86 6.33
N HIS A 39 3.17 -20.09 6.71
CA HIS A 39 2.82 -21.12 7.71
C HIS A 39 3.20 -22.53 7.24
N ASP A 40 2.91 -22.86 5.97
CA ASP A 40 3.31 -24.16 5.38
C ASP A 40 4.83 -24.32 5.37
N TYR A 41 5.57 -23.23 5.10
CA TYR A 41 7.03 -23.21 5.13
C TYR A 41 7.57 -23.33 6.57
N ALA A 42 7.02 -22.60 7.52
CA ALA A 42 7.42 -22.62 8.93
C ALA A 42 7.16 -23.98 9.60
N ALA A 43 6.10 -24.68 9.19
CA ALA A 43 5.80 -26.03 9.68
C ALA A 43 6.75 -27.10 9.08
N ALA A 44 7.29 -26.85 7.89
CA ALA A 44 8.18 -27.78 7.21
C ALA A 44 9.68 -27.52 7.53
N GLU A 45 10.04 -26.27 7.83
CA GLU A 45 11.42 -25.86 8.09
C GLU A 45 11.86 -26.25 9.51
N THR A 46 12.93 -27.06 9.59
CA THR A 46 13.49 -27.53 10.87
C THR A 46 14.69 -26.68 11.32
N ASP A 47 15.26 -25.89 10.40
CA ASP A 47 16.37 -24.97 10.68
C ASP A 47 15.84 -23.59 11.15
N ALA A 48 16.02 -23.32 12.43
CA ALA A 48 15.61 -22.07 13.07
C ALA A 48 16.34 -20.84 12.50
N ALA A 49 17.61 -20.97 12.09
CA ALA A 49 18.38 -19.85 11.55
C ALA A 49 17.85 -19.43 10.16
N GLN A 50 17.48 -20.41 9.34
CA GLN A 50 16.83 -20.15 8.05
C GLN A 50 15.42 -19.58 8.20
N LEU A 51 14.68 -20.02 9.21
CA LEU A 51 13.36 -19.47 9.50
C LEU A 51 13.46 -17.99 9.90
N ASP A 52 14.42 -17.64 10.76
CA ASP A 52 14.63 -16.26 11.20
C ASP A 52 15.14 -15.35 10.07
N ALA A 53 16.02 -15.85 9.20
CA ALA A 53 16.45 -15.10 8.02
C ALA A 53 15.27 -14.77 7.07
N VAL A 54 14.35 -15.72 6.87
CA VAL A 54 13.16 -15.50 6.05
C VAL A 54 12.20 -14.52 6.73
N LYS A 55 11.99 -14.64 8.04
CA LYS A 55 11.16 -13.69 8.81
C LYS A 55 11.71 -12.27 8.74
N ALA A 56 13.01 -12.08 8.95
CA ALA A 56 13.66 -10.77 8.89
C ALA A 56 13.45 -10.12 7.52
N ARG A 57 13.64 -10.89 6.45
CA ARG A 57 13.46 -10.39 5.08
C ARG A 57 12.00 -10.06 4.74
N LEU A 58 11.05 -10.85 5.25
CA LEU A 58 9.63 -10.53 5.13
C LEU A 58 9.26 -9.28 5.92
N TYR A 59 9.80 -9.12 7.13
CA TYR A 59 9.58 -7.94 7.97
C TYR A 59 10.08 -6.65 7.31
N ASP A 60 11.28 -6.67 6.73
CA ASP A 60 11.82 -5.52 5.99
C ASP A 60 10.97 -5.18 4.76
N ALA A 61 10.53 -6.21 4.02
CA ALA A 61 9.65 -6.02 2.87
C ALA A 61 8.30 -5.39 3.27
N PHE A 62 7.70 -5.86 4.37
CA PHE A 62 6.46 -5.29 4.90
C PHE A 62 6.64 -3.86 5.40
N ASN A 63 7.73 -3.55 6.09
CA ASN A 63 8.03 -2.19 6.51
C ASN A 63 8.18 -1.24 5.32
N ALA A 64 8.85 -1.67 4.25
CA ALA A 64 8.94 -0.89 3.02
C ALA A 64 7.56 -0.66 2.39
N LEU A 65 6.70 -1.68 2.37
CA LEU A 65 5.32 -1.60 1.87
C LEU A 65 4.48 -0.61 2.70
N ILE A 66 4.60 -0.64 4.03
CA ILE A 66 3.87 0.25 4.95
C ILE A 66 4.30 1.70 4.73
N LYS A 67 5.61 1.98 4.74
CA LYS A 67 6.14 3.34 4.50
C LYS A 67 5.66 3.95 3.18
N ARG A 68 5.62 3.15 2.11
CA ARG A 68 5.11 3.61 0.81
C ARG A 68 3.62 3.94 0.85
N ARG A 69 2.83 3.18 1.61
CA ARG A 69 1.39 3.46 1.81
C ARG A 69 1.17 4.72 2.63
N GLU A 70 1.96 4.93 3.69
CA GLU A 70 1.91 6.15 4.51
C GLU A 70 2.23 7.40 3.70
N GLN A 71 3.34 7.37 2.93
CA GLN A 71 3.70 8.47 2.02
C GLN A 71 2.57 8.79 1.04
N ARG A 72 1.90 7.77 0.53
CA ARG A 72 0.77 7.97 -0.39
C ARG A 72 -0.49 8.49 0.31
N ALA A 73 -0.73 8.10 1.55
CA ALA A 73 -1.82 8.66 2.35
C ALA A 73 -1.62 10.17 2.57
N GLU A 74 -0.38 10.59 2.86
CA GLU A 74 -0.02 12.01 2.97
C GLU A 74 -0.23 12.76 1.65
N VAL A 75 0.21 12.19 0.51
CA VAL A 75 -0.04 12.78 -0.81
C VAL A 75 -1.54 12.89 -1.12
N LEU A 76 -2.33 11.87 -0.77
CA LEU A 76 -3.78 11.91 -0.97
C LEU A 76 -4.43 13.00 -0.12
N LYS A 77 -4.01 13.13 1.15
CA LYS A 77 -4.48 14.15 2.08
C LYS A 77 -4.16 15.56 1.55
N ALA A 78 -2.94 15.80 1.12
CA ALA A 78 -2.54 17.07 0.50
C ALA A 78 -3.38 17.38 -0.76
N ARG A 79 -3.68 16.37 -1.57
CA ARG A 79 -4.52 16.54 -2.76
C ARG A 79 -5.99 16.83 -2.41
N MET A 80 -6.52 16.23 -1.35
CA MET A 80 -7.86 16.52 -0.84
C MET A 80 -7.95 17.95 -0.30
N GLU A 81 -6.95 18.40 0.47
CA GLU A 81 -6.88 19.78 0.98
C GLU A 81 -6.80 20.81 -0.16
N GLN A 82 -6.01 20.53 -1.20
CA GLN A 82 -5.96 21.38 -2.39
C GLN A 82 -7.31 21.43 -3.11
N HIS A 83 -7.99 20.29 -3.25
CA HIS A 83 -9.29 20.23 -3.90
C HIS A 83 -10.35 21.00 -3.10
N GLN A 84 -10.34 20.89 -1.78
CA GLN A 84 -11.25 21.63 -0.90
C GLN A 84 -11.03 23.14 -1.04
N ARG A 85 -9.79 23.62 -0.96
CA ARG A 85 -9.46 25.05 -1.14
C ARG A 85 -9.87 25.56 -2.51
N HIS A 86 -9.74 24.75 -3.56
CA HIS A 86 -10.17 25.12 -4.90
C HIS A 86 -11.69 25.22 -5.03
N GLN A 87 -12.44 24.27 -4.45
CA GLN A 87 -13.91 24.33 -4.41
C GLN A 87 -14.40 25.56 -3.64
N GLU A 88 -13.80 25.85 -2.48
CA GLU A 88 -14.12 27.05 -1.69
C GLU A 88 -13.85 28.34 -2.49
N GLY A 89 -12.75 28.39 -3.24
CA GLY A 89 -12.43 29.51 -4.13
C GLY A 89 -13.48 29.71 -5.24
N VAL A 90 -13.85 28.64 -5.94
CA VAL A 90 -14.88 28.70 -6.99
C VAL A 90 -16.23 29.15 -6.44
N LEU A 91 -16.62 28.67 -5.26
CA LEU A 91 -17.85 29.09 -4.58
C LEU A 91 -17.79 30.59 -4.22
N ALA A 92 -16.68 31.07 -3.68
CA ALA A 92 -16.50 32.48 -3.36
C ALA A 92 -16.60 33.38 -4.61
N TYR A 93 -15.95 33.01 -5.71
CA TYR A 93 -16.07 33.74 -6.98
C TYR A 93 -17.50 33.74 -7.53
N SER A 94 -18.21 32.62 -7.41
CA SER A 94 -19.62 32.54 -7.85
C SER A 94 -20.55 33.42 -7.03
N ILE A 95 -20.35 33.50 -5.71
CA ILE A 95 -21.12 34.38 -4.82
C ILE A 95 -20.83 35.85 -5.13
N VAL A 96 -19.55 36.21 -5.33
CA VAL A 96 -19.18 37.59 -5.69
C VAL A 96 -19.77 37.99 -7.04
N ASN A 97 -19.71 37.13 -8.06
CA ASN A 97 -20.36 37.41 -9.34
C ASN A 97 -21.87 37.58 -9.21
N LEU A 98 -22.56 36.70 -8.46
CA LEU A 98 -24.01 36.81 -8.24
C LEU A 98 -24.43 38.07 -7.47
N LEU A 99 -23.57 38.59 -6.59
CA LEU A 99 -23.78 39.86 -5.89
C LEU A 99 -23.48 41.06 -6.80
N SER A 100 -22.45 40.96 -7.64
CA SER A 100 -22.07 42.01 -8.59
C SER A 100 -23.08 42.15 -9.74
N GLU A 101 -23.70 41.07 -10.20
CA GLU A 101 -24.73 41.08 -11.25
C GLU A 101 -26.09 41.61 -10.76
N LYS A 102 -26.31 41.68 -9.44
CA LYS A 102 -27.53 42.25 -8.82
C LYS A 102 -27.39 43.73 -8.43
N SER A 103 -26.22 44.33 -8.69
CA SER A 103 -25.90 45.75 -8.42
C SER A 103 -26.02 46.56 -9.70
#